data_AF-A0A5B1ARH7-F1
#
_entry.id   AF-A0A5B1ARH7-F1
#
_cell.length_a   1.000
_cell.length_b   1.000
_cell.length_c   1.000
_cell.angle_alpha   90.00
_cell.angle_beta   90.00
_cell.angle_gamma   90.00
#
_symmetry.space_group_name_H-M   'P 1'
#
loop_
_entity.id
_entity.type
_entity.pdbx_description
1 polymer ?
#
loop_
_entity_poly.entity_id
_entity_poly.type
_entity_poly.pdbx_seq_one_letter_code
_entity_poly.pdbx_strand_id
1 'polypeptide(L)'
;RDAVTDDAAMFFKQQEERGVAVRGLYDVAGLRADADFMIWTHAERVEALQATYADFRRTTILGRACAPVWSSVGLHRPAEFNKSHIPAFLAGEEPGAYICVYPFVRSHEWYLLPDDERRR
;
A
#
# COMPACT_ATOMS: atom_id res chain seq x y z
N ARG A 1 -21.24 -13.07 9.08
CA ARG A 1 -20.15 -12.09 9.31
C ARG A 1 -18.86 -12.85 9.57
N ASP A 2 -18.85 -13.77 10.53
CA ASP A 2 -17.69 -14.63 10.86
C ASP A 2 -17.11 -15.33 9.64
N ALA A 3 -17.94 -16.01 8.82
CA ALA A 3 -17.48 -16.65 7.59
C ALA A 3 -16.79 -15.69 6.59
N VAL A 4 -17.16 -14.40 6.56
CA VAL A 4 -16.51 -13.39 5.70
C VAL A 4 -15.16 -12.98 6.27
N THR A 5 -15.11 -12.78 7.59
CA THR A 5 -13.88 -12.46 8.31
C THR A 5 -12.86 -13.60 8.20
N ASP A 6 -13.29 -14.84 8.42
CA ASP A 6 -12.44 -16.03 8.37
C ASP A 6 -11.87 -16.27 6.97
N ASP A 7 -12.70 -16.11 5.93
CA ASP A 7 -12.28 -16.21 4.52
C ASP A 7 -11.23 -15.14 4.17
N ALA A 8 -11.45 -13.89 4.55
CA ALA A 8 -10.50 -12.81 4.32
C ALA A 8 -9.19 -13.01 5.10
N ALA A 9 -9.27 -13.40 6.38
CA ALA A 9 -8.10 -13.68 7.21
C ALA A 9 -7.26 -14.84 6.64
N MET A 10 -7.93 -15.93 6.23
CA MET A 10 -7.28 -17.06 5.57
C MET A 10 -6.61 -16.63 4.27
N PHE A 11 -7.29 -15.82 3.46
CA PHE A 11 -6.74 -15.30 2.21
C PHE A 11 -5.45 -14.51 2.44
N PHE A 12 -5.44 -13.56 3.37
CA PHE A 12 -4.26 -12.73 3.65
C PHE A 12 -3.09 -13.55 4.18
N LYS A 13 -3.35 -14.49 5.09
CA LYS A 13 -2.32 -15.42 5.59
C LYS A 13 -1.66 -16.21 4.45
N GLN A 14 -2.44 -16.70 3.50
CA GLN A 14 -1.91 -17.41 2.33
C GLN A 14 -1.06 -16.51 1.42
N GLN A 15 -1.35 -15.20 1.35
CA GLN A 15 -0.52 -14.27 0.58
C GLN A 15 0.82 -13.99 1.28
N GLU A 16 0.82 -13.91 2.62
CA GLU A 16 2.04 -13.79 3.43
C GLU A 16 2.97 -14.99 3.23
N GLU A 17 2.41 -16.21 3.24
CA GLU A 17 3.14 -17.45 2.92
C GLU A 17 3.73 -17.45 1.49
N ARG A 18 3.19 -16.62 0.58
CA ARG A 18 3.64 -16.44 -0.80
C ARG A 18 4.55 -15.22 -1.00
N GLY A 19 4.97 -14.56 0.08
CA GLY A 19 5.92 -13.45 0.03
C GLY A 19 5.29 -12.07 -0.16
N VAL A 20 3.98 -11.92 0.08
CA VAL A 20 3.30 -10.62 0.10
C VAL A 20 3.03 -10.23 1.55
N ALA A 21 3.70 -9.19 2.04
CA ALA A 21 3.45 -8.68 3.38
C ALA A 21 2.18 -7.83 3.41
N VAL A 22 1.28 -8.09 4.37
CA VAL A 22 0.13 -7.24 4.66
C VAL A 22 0.51 -6.29 5.79
N ARG A 23 0.92 -5.06 5.43
CA ARG A 23 1.38 -4.08 6.41
C ARG A 23 0.25 -3.51 7.25
N GLY A 24 -0.96 -3.42 6.70
CA GLY A 24 -2.12 -2.97 7.46
C GLY A 24 -3.43 -3.01 6.68
N LEU A 25 -4.51 -3.20 7.43
CA LEU A 25 -5.89 -3.03 7.01
C LEU A 25 -6.45 -1.84 7.79
N TYR A 26 -6.82 -0.78 7.10
CA TYR A 26 -7.22 0.48 7.73
C TYR A 26 -8.69 0.76 7.47
N ASP A 27 -9.43 1.04 8.53
CA ASP A 27 -10.75 1.66 8.43
C ASP A 27 -10.57 3.12 8.00
N VAL A 28 -11.19 3.49 6.87
CA VAL A 28 -11.18 4.88 6.37
C VAL A 28 -12.59 5.44 6.24
N ALA A 29 -13.59 4.74 6.78
CA ALA A 29 -14.96 5.19 6.79
C ALA A 29 -15.07 6.56 7.49
N GLY A 30 -15.75 7.50 6.84
CA GLY A 30 -15.89 8.87 7.34
C GLY A 30 -14.66 9.76 7.13
N LEU A 31 -13.54 9.25 6.61
CA LEU A 31 -12.36 10.05 6.24
C LEU A 31 -12.38 10.45 4.76
N ARG A 32 -13.07 9.67 3.93
CA ARG A 32 -13.27 9.92 2.49
C ARG A 32 -14.65 9.42 2.06
N ALA A 33 -15.34 10.16 1.19
CA ALA A 33 -16.76 9.93 0.90
C ALA A 33 -17.07 8.65 0.09
N ASP A 34 -16.09 8.11 -0.63
CA ASP A 34 -16.23 7.00 -1.58
C ASP A 34 -15.48 5.74 -1.13
N ALA A 35 -14.92 5.68 0.09
CA ALA A 35 -14.12 4.55 0.57
C ALA A 35 -14.42 4.16 2.02
N ASP A 36 -14.47 2.85 2.28
CA ASP A 36 -14.73 2.28 3.62
C ASP A 36 -13.46 1.72 4.27
N PHE A 37 -12.55 1.11 3.50
CA PHE A 37 -11.30 0.56 4.01
C PHE A 37 -10.16 0.67 2.98
N MET A 38 -8.93 0.55 3.47
CA MET A 38 -7.72 0.49 2.67
C MET A 38 -6.87 -0.72 3.05
N ILE A 39 -6.31 -1.40 2.05
CA ILE A 39 -5.35 -2.50 2.23
C ILE A 39 -3.97 -1.98 1.83
N TRP A 40 -2.99 -2.06 2.73
CA TRP A 40 -1.58 -1.79 2.41
C TRP A 40 -0.78 -3.08 2.38
N THR A 41 -0.33 -3.48 1.18
CA THR A 41 0.57 -4.62 0.97
C THR A 41 1.88 -4.21 0.31
N HIS A 42 2.95 -4.99 0.51
CA HIS A 42 4.19 -4.87 -0.25
C HIS A 42 4.84 -6.23 -0.53
N ALA A 43 5.57 -6.31 -1.63
CA ALA A 43 6.28 -7.51 -2.07
C ALA A 43 7.50 -7.11 -2.92
N GLU A 44 8.42 -8.05 -3.14
CA GLU A 44 9.60 -7.83 -4.00
C GLU A 44 9.20 -7.59 -5.47
N ARG A 45 8.13 -8.24 -5.92
CA ARG A 45 7.64 -8.21 -7.30
C ARG A 45 6.23 -7.65 -7.38
N VAL A 46 6.01 -6.72 -8.30
CA VAL A 46 4.69 -6.09 -8.50
C VAL A 46 3.64 -7.12 -8.95
N GLU A 47 4.04 -8.15 -9.68
CA GLU A 47 3.14 -9.21 -10.16
C GLU A 47 2.52 -9.99 -9.01
N ALA A 48 3.23 -10.13 -7.88
CA ALA A 48 2.66 -10.73 -6.68
C ALA A 48 1.52 -9.86 -6.11
N LEU A 49 1.70 -8.54 -6.08
CA LEU A 49 0.67 -7.60 -5.63
C LEU A 49 -0.53 -7.57 -6.58
N GLN A 50 -0.29 -7.63 -7.90
CA GLN A 50 -1.36 -7.71 -8.90
C GLN A 50 -2.16 -9.01 -8.76
N ALA A 51 -1.49 -10.15 -8.56
CA ALA A 51 -2.13 -11.43 -8.33
C ALA A 51 -2.95 -11.43 -7.03
N THR A 52 -2.39 -10.93 -5.92
CA THR A 52 -3.10 -10.76 -4.65
C THR A 52 -4.34 -9.88 -4.81
N TYR A 53 -4.25 -8.72 -5.47
CA TYR A 53 -5.40 -7.85 -5.70
C TYR A 53 -6.48 -8.52 -6.56
N ALA A 54 -6.09 -9.20 -7.65
CA ALA A 54 -7.01 -9.90 -8.53
C ALA A 54 -7.70 -11.07 -7.84
N ASP A 55 -6.94 -11.88 -7.09
CA ASP A 55 -7.47 -13.01 -6.34
C ASP A 55 -8.37 -12.55 -5.20
N PHE A 56 -7.98 -11.52 -4.43
CA PHE A 56 -8.84 -10.94 -3.38
C PHE A 56 -10.23 -10.62 -3.93
N ARG A 57 -10.30 -9.90 -5.05
CA ARG A 57 -11.56 -9.50 -5.69
C ARG A 57 -12.36 -10.67 -6.26
N ARG A 58 -11.68 -11.74 -6.71
CA ARG A 58 -12.31 -12.86 -7.41
C ARG A 58 -12.76 -13.97 -6.46
N THR A 59 -11.92 -14.33 -5.50
CA THR A 59 -12.04 -15.56 -4.72
C THR A 59 -12.61 -15.33 -3.33
N THR A 60 -12.40 -14.17 -2.72
CA THR A 60 -12.91 -13.89 -1.37
C THR A 60 -14.36 -13.41 -1.38
N ILE A 61 -15.09 -13.68 -0.31
CA ILE A 61 -16.46 -13.19 -0.11
C ILE A 61 -16.45 -11.66 0.03
N LEU A 62 -15.49 -11.12 0.81
CA LEU A 62 -15.36 -9.68 1.03
C LEU A 62 -15.05 -8.94 -0.28
N GLY A 63 -14.03 -9.39 -1.02
CA GLY A 63 -13.62 -8.75 -2.26
C GLY A 63 -14.70 -8.72 -3.34
N ARG A 64 -15.57 -9.74 -3.40
CA ARG A 64 -16.75 -9.75 -4.31
C ARG A 64 -17.87 -8.81 -3.87
N ALA A 65 -17.93 -8.45 -2.59
CA ALA A 65 -18.94 -7.55 -2.04
C ALA A 65 -18.53 -6.07 -2.08
N CYS A 66 -17.29 -5.78 -2.50
CA CYS A 66 -16.73 -4.43 -2.50
C CYS A 66 -16.43 -3.93 -3.93
N ALA A 67 -16.48 -2.60 -4.10
CA ALA A 67 -16.05 -1.94 -5.33
C ALA A 67 -14.64 -1.35 -5.14
N PRO A 68 -13.75 -1.46 -6.15
CA PRO A 68 -12.46 -0.79 -6.10
C PRO A 68 -12.63 0.72 -6.33
N VAL A 69 -12.04 1.53 -5.47
CA VAL A 69 -12.19 3.00 -5.48
C VAL A 69 -10.92 3.67 -5.98
N TRP A 70 -9.77 3.26 -5.44
CA TRP A 70 -8.46 3.80 -5.79
C TRP A 70 -7.39 2.72 -5.60
N SER A 71 -6.42 2.68 -6.51
CA SER A 71 -5.24 1.81 -6.43
C SER A 71 -4.01 2.63 -6.81
N SER A 72 -2.93 2.44 -6.05
CA SER A 72 -1.65 3.11 -6.26
C SER A 72 -0.53 2.12 -6.01
N VAL A 73 0.53 2.22 -6.81
CA VAL A 73 1.74 1.41 -6.68
C VAL A 73 2.95 2.33 -6.55
N GLY A 74 3.82 2.01 -5.60
CA GLY A 74 5.10 2.66 -5.42
C GLY A 74 6.22 1.63 -5.51
N LEU A 75 7.39 2.07 -5.97
CA LEU A 75 8.59 1.25 -6.00
C LEU A 75 9.67 1.98 -5.23
N HIS A 76 10.18 1.36 -4.17
CA HIS A 76 11.26 1.95 -3.41
C HIS A 76 12.52 2.14 -4.26
N ARG A 77 13.14 3.30 -4.09
CA ARG A 77 14.48 3.64 -4.55
C ARG A 77 15.20 4.39 -3.43
N PRO A 78 16.54 4.27 -3.32
CA PRO A 78 17.31 5.12 -2.40
C PRO A 78 17.00 6.60 -2.65
N ALA A 79 16.93 7.38 -1.57
CA ALA A 79 16.70 8.81 -1.69
C ALA A 79 17.87 9.50 -2.41
N GLU A 80 17.57 10.58 -3.13
CA GLU A 80 18.54 11.31 -3.96
C GLU A 80 19.69 11.93 -3.13
N PHE A 81 19.37 12.54 -1.98
CA PHE A 81 20.35 13.29 -1.18
C PHE A 81 20.76 12.57 0.10
N ASN A 82 19.80 12.20 0.94
CA ASN A 82 20.05 11.52 2.20
C ASN A 82 19.80 10.02 2.06
N LYS A 83 20.84 9.23 1.83
CA LYS A 83 20.71 7.76 1.66
C LYS A 83 20.19 7.03 2.91
N SER A 84 20.27 7.66 4.08
CA SER A 84 19.71 7.12 5.33
C SER A 84 18.19 7.37 5.45
N HIS A 85 17.61 8.21 4.59
CA HIS A 85 16.17 8.40 4.54
C HIS A 85 15.51 7.22 3.83
N ILE A 86 15.10 6.23 4.62
CA ILE A 86 14.41 5.03 4.17
C ILE A 86 12.96 5.00 4.69
N PRO A 87 12.00 4.45 3.93
CA PRO A 87 10.65 4.24 4.42
C PRO A 87 10.59 3.32 5.65
N ALA A 88 9.72 3.65 6.61
CA ALA A 88 9.49 2.86 7.83
C ALA A 88 9.23 1.36 7.57
N PHE A 89 8.51 1.03 6.49
CA PHE A 89 8.23 -0.37 6.14
C PHE A 89 9.47 -1.16 5.71
N LEU A 90 10.50 -0.50 5.18
CA LEU A 90 11.79 -1.12 4.86
C LEU A 90 12.73 -1.14 6.06
N ALA A 91 12.57 -0.19 6.98
CA ALA A 91 13.29 -0.17 8.24
C ALA A 91 12.79 -1.26 9.24
N GLY A 92 11.70 -1.97 8.90
CA GLY A 92 11.10 -2.97 9.78
C GLY A 92 10.35 -2.37 10.97
N GLU A 93 9.99 -1.09 10.91
CA GLU A 93 9.21 -0.44 11.95
C GLU A 93 7.77 -0.96 11.95
N GLU A 94 7.24 -1.13 13.17
CA GLU A 94 5.84 -1.47 13.39
C GLU A 94 4.91 -0.47 12.70
N PRO A 95 3.83 -0.93 12.04
CA PRO A 95 2.87 -0.03 11.43
C PRO A 95 2.18 0.81 12.51
N GLY A 96 2.11 2.13 12.27
CA GLY A 96 1.38 3.04 13.15
C GLY A 96 -0.13 2.75 13.13
N ALA A 97 -0.80 3.07 14.24
CA ALA A 97 -2.25 2.89 14.40
C ALA A 97 -3.09 3.76 13.44
N TYR A 98 -2.51 4.85 12.93
CA TYR A 98 -3.17 5.79 12.01
C TYR A 98 -2.29 6.03 10.79
N ILE A 99 -2.92 6.32 9.65
CA ILE A 99 -2.23 6.59 8.38
C ILE A 99 -2.92 7.70 7.58
N CYS A 100 -2.12 8.45 6.82
CA CYS A 100 -2.59 9.35 5.76
C CYS A 100 -1.80 9.02 4.49
N VAL A 101 -2.49 8.61 3.42
CA VAL A 101 -1.87 8.24 2.15
C VAL A 101 -2.33 9.20 1.07
N TYR A 102 -1.38 9.81 0.36
CA TYR A 102 -1.65 10.74 -0.73
C TYR A 102 -0.59 10.59 -1.83
N PRO A 103 -0.98 10.71 -3.12
CA PRO A 103 -0.02 10.78 -4.21
C PRO A 103 0.67 12.14 -4.22
N PHE A 104 1.88 12.20 -4.80
CA PHE A 104 2.63 13.43 -4.92
C PHE A 104 3.25 13.55 -6.31
N VAL A 105 3.07 14.70 -6.96
CA VAL A 105 3.62 15.02 -8.28
C VAL A 105 4.42 16.32 -8.15
N ARG A 106 5.70 16.28 -8.49
CA ARG A 106 6.57 17.47 -8.49
C ARG A 106 6.21 18.41 -9.64
N SER A 107 6.58 19.68 -9.51
CA SER A 107 6.54 20.62 -10.64
C SER A 107 7.45 20.13 -11.77
N HIS A 108 7.15 20.52 -13.01
CA HIS A 108 7.94 20.12 -14.18
C HIS A 108 9.42 20.52 -14.06
N GLU A 109 9.69 21.71 -13.53
CA GLU A 109 11.03 22.27 -13.38
C GLU A 109 11.85 21.62 -12.25
N TRP A 110 11.20 20.89 -11.34
CA TRP A 110 11.84 20.35 -10.15
C TRP A 110 13.13 19.58 -10.46
N TYR A 111 13.11 18.75 -11.50
CA TYR A 111 14.25 17.90 -11.87
C TYR A 111 15.32 18.64 -12.71
N LEU A 112 15.07 19.90 -13.08
CA LEU A 112 16.00 20.75 -13.83
C LEU A 112 16.75 21.74 -12.94
N LEU A 113 16.26 21.97 -11.72
CA LEU A 113 16.92 22.83 -10.74
C LEU A 113 18.34 22.34 -10.44
N PRO A 114 19.30 23.23 -10.14
CA PRO A 114 20.61 22.84 -9.64
C PRO A 114 20.52 21.93 -8.39
N ASP A 115 21.48 21.02 -8.22
CA ASP A 115 21.49 20.04 -7.12
C ASP A 115 21.49 20.70 -5.73
N ASP A 116 22.13 21.85 -5.57
CA ASP A 116 22.17 22.61 -4.32
C ASP A 116 20.83 23.29 -4.00
N GLU A 117 20.06 23.66 -5.02
CA GLU A 117 18.69 24.16 -4.86
C GLU A 117 17.71 23.04 -4.51
N ARG A 118 17.84 21.84 -5.11
CA ARG A 118 16.96 20.69 -4.80
C ARG A 118 17.21 20.09 -3.42
N ARG A 119 18.43 20.24 -2.88
CA ARG A 119 18.84 19.67 -1.58
C ARG A 119 18.43 20.52 -0.37
N ARG A 120 18.27 21.84 -0.56
CA ARG A 120 17.81 22.76 0.49
C ARG A 120 16.42 22.37 0.98
#